data_AF-A0A937PJK9-F1
#
_entry.id   AF-A0A937PJK9-F1
#
_cell.length_a   1.000
_cell.length_b   1.000
_cell.length_c   1.000
_cell.angle_alpha   90.00
_cell.angle_beta   90.00
_cell.angle_gamma   90.00
#
_symmetry.space_group_name_H-M   'P 1'
#
loop_
_entity.id
_entity.type
_entity.pdbx_description
1 polymer ?
#
loop_
_entity_poly.entity_id
_entity_poly.type
_entity_poly.pdbx_seq_one_letter_code
_entity_poly.pdbx_strand_id
1 'polypeptide(L)'
;MERMIAFCGTVCSECPALLATKNDDDNERKNTAELWSKRYNTDIKPEDINCDGCLSVGGKNFNYCNVCEIRRCGKERHLENCAYCDEYICKKLNKFFKIAPEGKTTLDEIKKGL
;
A
#
# COMPACT_ATOMS: atom_id res chain seq x y z
N MET A 1 -5.44 -9.10 -13.56
CA MET A 1 -5.96 -8.61 -12.26
C MET A 1 -6.40 -7.18 -12.45
N GLU A 2 -7.55 -6.79 -11.91
CA GLU A 2 -8.00 -5.39 -11.96
C GLU A 2 -7.03 -4.48 -11.19
N ARG A 3 -6.88 -3.24 -11.65
CA ARG A 3 -5.96 -2.27 -11.04
C ARG A 3 -6.47 -1.88 -9.66
N MET A 4 -5.74 -2.27 -8.61
CA MET A 4 -6.09 -1.98 -7.22
C MET A 4 -5.26 -0.80 -6.71
N ILE A 5 -5.91 0.25 -6.26
CA ILE A 5 -5.25 1.43 -5.68
C ILE A 5 -5.45 1.45 -4.17
N ALA A 6 -4.36 1.47 -3.41
CA ALA A 6 -4.39 1.58 -1.95
C ALA A 6 -4.95 2.94 -1.50
N PHE A 7 -5.34 3.03 -0.23
CA PHE A 7 -5.76 4.31 0.37
C PHE A 7 -4.74 5.44 0.15
N CYS A 8 -3.44 5.13 0.20
CA CYS A 8 -2.35 6.09 0.01
C CYS A 8 -1.97 6.36 -1.45
N GLY A 9 -2.69 5.77 -2.42
CA GLY A 9 -2.40 5.94 -3.85
C GLY A 9 -1.40 4.96 -4.44
N THR A 10 -0.77 4.11 -3.62
CA THR A 10 0.09 3.05 -4.12
C THR A 10 -0.73 2.06 -4.97
N VAL A 11 -0.22 1.70 -6.15
CA VAL A 11 -0.84 0.70 -7.01
C VAL A 11 -0.58 -0.69 -6.41
N CYS A 12 -1.51 -1.18 -5.59
CA CYS A 12 -1.39 -2.48 -4.93
C CYS A 12 -1.26 -3.63 -5.92
N SER A 13 -1.93 -3.56 -7.07
CA SER A 13 -1.86 -4.59 -8.11
C SER A 13 -0.46 -4.76 -8.72
N GLU A 14 0.45 -3.80 -8.51
CA GLU A 14 1.85 -3.83 -8.95
C GLU A 14 2.81 -3.97 -7.76
N CYS A 15 2.29 -4.12 -6.53
CA CYS A 15 3.10 -4.24 -5.34
C CYS A 15 3.78 -5.62 -5.29
N PRO A 16 5.12 -5.70 -5.14
CA PRO A 16 5.83 -6.97 -5.07
C PRO A 16 5.33 -7.91 -3.97
N ALA A 17 4.90 -7.37 -2.83
CA ALA A 17 4.34 -8.21 -1.75
C ALA A 17 3.00 -8.86 -2.13
N LEU A 18 2.13 -8.15 -2.85
CA LEU A 18 0.88 -8.73 -3.33
C LEU A 18 1.16 -9.77 -4.43
N LEU A 19 2.03 -9.45 -5.37
CA LEU A 19 2.40 -10.35 -6.47
C LEU A 19 3.01 -11.65 -5.94
N ALA A 20 4.00 -11.57 -5.04
CA ALA A 20 4.62 -12.73 -4.41
C ALA A 20 3.60 -13.61 -3.67
N THR A 21 2.62 -12.98 -2.99
CA THR A 21 1.55 -13.71 -2.31
C THR A 21 0.60 -14.40 -3.29
N LYS A 22 0.26 -13.75 -4.41
CA LYS A 22 -0.67 -14.29 -5.42
C LYS A 22 -0.04 -15.39 -6.26
N ASN A 23 1.23 -15.26 -6.57
CA ASN A 23 2.01 -16.25 -7.31
C ASN A 23 2.47 -17.41 -6.42
N ASP A 24 2.35 -17.24 -5.11
CA ASP A 24 2.91 -18.12 -4.09
C ASP A 24 4.41 -18.40 -4.30
N ASP A 25 5.17 -17.34 -4.59
CA ASP A 25 6.58 -17.44 -4.99
C ASP A 25 7.54 -16.98 -3.86
N ASP A 26 8.25 -17.93 -3.27
CA ASP A 26 9.22 -17.68 -2.20
C ASP A 26 10.46 -16.91 -2.65
N ASN A 27 10.85 -17.02 -3.93
CA ASN A 27 11.95 -16.22 -4.47
C ASN A 27 11.53 -14.76 -4.61
N GLU A 28 10.30 -14.48 -5.04
CA GLU A 28 9.75 -13.12 -5.07
C GLU A 28 9.66 -12.53 -3.65
N ARG A 29 9.25 -13.32 -2.66
CA ARG A 29 9.24 -12.92 -1.24
C ARG A 29 10.65 -12.56 -0.77
N LYS A 30 11.64 -13.41 -1.04
CA LYS A 30 13.03 -13.17 -0.66
C LYS A 30 13.60 -11.91 -1.32
N ASN A 31 13.43 -11.76 -2.63
CA ASN A 31 13.92 -10.59 -3.38
C ASN A 31 13.29 -9.29 -2.87
N THR A 32 11.98 -9.32 -2.59
CA THR A 32 11.25 -8.17 -2.05
C THR A 32 11.75 -7.81 -0.65
N ALA A 33 11.91 -8.81 0.23
CA ALA A 33 12.41 -8.65 1.58
C ALA A 33 13.82 -8.02 1.60
N GLU A 34 14.75 -8.54 0.78
CA GLU A 34 16.11 -8.00 0.67
C GLU A 34 16.13 -6.56 0.15
N LEU A 35 15.33 -6.26 -0.89
CA LEU A 35 15.25 -4.93 -1.48
C LEU A 35 14.69 -3.91 -0.48
N TRP A 36 13.59 -4.25 0.19
CA TRP A 36 12.94 -3.37 1.14
C TRP A 36 13.76 -3.20 2.41
N SER A 37 14.45 -4.25 2.87
CA SER A 37 15.35 -4.15 4.01
C SER A 37 16.45 -3.13 3.78
N LYS A 38 17.09 -3.16 2.60
CA LYS A 38 18.09 -2.18 2.18
C LYS A 38 17.51 -0.78 2.04
N ARG A 39 16.35 -0.65 1.40
CA ARG A 39 15.71 0.65 1.14
C ARG A 39 15.26 1.36 2.41
N TYR A 40 14.69 0.62 3.37
CA TYR A 40 14.13 1.18 4.59
C TYR A 40 15.05 1.02 5.81
N ASN A 41 16.25 0.47 5.62
CA ASN A 41 17.24 0.21 6.66
C ASN A 41 16.63 -0.53 7.87
N THR A 42 15.94 -1.63 7.59
CA THR A 42 15.21 -2.43 8.57
C THR A 42 15.30 -3.91 8.18
N ASP A 43 15.19 -4.84 9.14
CA ASP A 43 15.26 -6.28 8.86
C ASP A 43 13.86 -6.80 8.50
N ILE A 44 13.61 -6.98 7.21
CA ILE A 44 12.37 -7.56 6.67
C ILE A 44 12.69 -8.97 6.20
N LYS A 45 11.94 -9.94 6.70
CA LYS A 45 12.12 -11.35 6.32
C LYS A 45 11.19 -11.73 5.18
N PRO A 46 11.51 -12.78 4.40
CA PRO A 46 10.60 -13.28 3.37
C PRO A 46 9.22 -13.63 3.91
N GLU A 47 9.15 -14.16 5.14
CA GLU A 47 7.89 -14.50 5.83
C GLU A 47 7.01 -13.27 6.11
N ASP A 48 7.60 -12.07 6.22
CA ASP A 48 6.84 -10.82 6.37
C ASP A 48 6.17 -10.39 5.07
N ILE A 49 6.63 -10.90 3.91
CA ILE A 49 6.13 -10.57 2.58
C ILE A 49 4.89 -11.44 2.26
N ASN A 50 3.80 -11.16 2.96
CA ASN A 50 2.51 -11.79 2.76
C ASN A 50 1.38 -10.75 2.83
N CYS A 51 0.68 -10.52 1.72
CA CYS A 51 -0.29 -9.42 1.61
C CYS A 51 -1.42 -9.76 0.64
N ASP A 52 -2.67 -9.56 1.07
CA ASP A 52 -3.88 -9.72 0.25
C ASP A 52 -4.36 -8.40 -0.39
N GLY A 53 -3.60 -7.32 -0.19
CA GLY A 53 -3.86 -6.01 -0.76
C GLY A 53 -4.47 -5.02 0.23
N CYS A 54 -4.24 -3.73 0.02
CA CYS A 54 -4.57 -2.69 1.00
C CYS A 54 -6.07 -2.60 1.31
N LEU A 55 -6.91 -2.79 0.29
CA LEU A 55 -8.37 -2.72 0.40
C LEU A 55 -9.01 -4.03 0.86
N SER A 56 -8.23 -5.10 1.08
CA SER A 56 -8.76 -6.38 1.55
C SER A 56 -9.39 -6.29 2.95
N VAL A 57 -10.47 -7.06 3.14
CA VAL A 57 -11.16 -7.25 4.42
C VAL A 57 -10.79 -8.63 4.95
N GLY A 58 -10.21 -8.70 6.15
CA GLY A 58 -9.93 -9.97 6.84
C GLY A 58 -8.74 -10.80 6.35
N GLY A 59 -7.84 -10.24 5.53
CA GLY A 59 -6.69 -10.95 4.96
C GLY A 59 -5.32 -10.68 5.61
N LYS A 60 -4.30 -11.38 5.12
CA LYS A 60 -2.89 -11.14 5.44
C LYS A 60 -2.51 -9.75 4.96
N ASN A 61 -1.71 -9.04 5.74
CA ASN A 61 -1.11 -7.78 5.31
C ASN A 61 0.39 -7.88 5.55
N PHE A 62 1.16 -7.26 4.65
CA PHE A 62 2.56 -6.97 4.91
C PHE A 62 2.66 -6.27 6.27
N ASN A 63 3.63 -6.65 7.09
CA ASN A 63 3.64 -6.32 8.52
C ASN A 63 3.43 -4.81 8.81
N TYR A 64 4.08 -3.93 8.05
CA TYR A 64 3.90 -2.48 8.17
C TYR A 64 2.47 -2.00 7.89
N CYS A 65 1.73 -2.66 6.99
CA CYS A 65 0.35 -2.32 6.68
C CYS A 65 -0.61 -2.59 7.85
N ASN A 66 -0.21 -3.37 8.87
CA ASN A 66 -0.99 -3.56 10.09
C ASN A 66 -0.97 -2.31 11.00
N VAL A 67 0.09 -1.50 10.94
CA VAL A 67 0.25 -0.26 11.73
C VAL A 67 0.05 1.02 10.91
N CYS A 68 -0.27 0.88 9.62
CA CYS A 68 -0.45 2.01 8.71
C CYS A 68 -1.68 2.85 9.06
N GLU A 69 -1.45 4.07 9.59
CA GLU A 69 -2.52 4.99 9.97
C GLU A 69 -3.41 5.43 8.80
N ILE A 70 -2.85 5.55 7.58
CA ILE A 70 -3.61 5.92 6.39
C ILE A 70 -4.62 4.82 6.05
N ARG A 71 -4.18 3.56 6.09
CA ARG A 71 -5.04 2.41 5.86
C ARG A 71 -6.12 2.30 6.92
N ARG A 72 -5.75 2.40 8.20
CA ARG A 72 -6.72 2.35 9.32
C ARG A 72 -7.80 3.42 9.14
N CYS A 73 -7.40 4.66 8.92
CA CYS A 73 -8.29 5.81 8.74
C CYS A 73 -9.21 5.64 7.52
N GLY A 74 -8.68 5.14 6.39
CA GLY A 74 -9.47 4.90 5.18
C GLY A 74 -10.53 3.82 5.37
N LYS A 75 -10.19 2.74 6.08
CA LYS A 75 -11.13 1.66 6.43
C LYS A 75 -12.23 2.15 7.38
N GLU A 76 -11.86 2.87 8.44
CA GLU A 76 -12.81 3.43 9.42
C GLU A 76 -13.79 4.42 8.78
N ARG A 77 -13.35 5.15 7.76
CA ARG A 77 -14.19 6.09 6.99
C ARG A 77 -14.90 5.45 5.79
N HIS A 78 -14.77 4.14 5.59
CA HIS A 78 -15.38 3.40 4.48
C HIS A 78 -15.10 4.00 3.09
N LEU A 79 -13.87 4.49 2.88
CA LEU A 79 -13.46 5.08 1.61
C LEU A 79 -13.07 4.01 0.59
N GLU A 80 -13.23 4.29 -0.70
CA GLU A 80 -12.61 3.46 -1.76
C GLU A 80 -11.09 3.64 -1.76
N ASN A 81 -10.63 4.89 -1.67
CA ASN A 81 -9.26 5.30 -1.38
C ASN A 81 -9.28 6.77 -0.92
N CYS A 82 -8.13 7.37 -0.59
CA CYS A 82 -8.12 8.73 -0.07
C CYS A 82 -8.48 9.83 -1.09
N ALA A 83 -8.58 9.55 -2.40
CA ALA A 83 -9.06 10.55 -3.37
C ALA A 83 -10.51 10.97 -3.09
N TYR A 84 -11.33 10.04 -2.60
CA TYR A 84 -12.73 10.21 -2.20
C TYR A 84 -12.89 10.83 -0.82
N CYS A 85 -11.80 11.18 -0.13
CA CYS A 85 -11.86 11.84 1.16
C CYS A 85 -12.08 13.34 0.98
N ASP A 86 -13.02 13.92 1.74
CA ASP A 86 -13.24 15.37 1.78
C ASP A 86 -12.06 16.15 2.36
N GLU A 87 -11.25 15.49 3.19
CA GLU A 87 -10.03 16.08 3.78
C GLU A 87 -8.79 15.89 2.90
N TYR A 88 -8.91 15.38 1.67
CA TYR A 88 -7.78 15.23 0.76
C TYR A 88 -7.29 16.60 0.28
N ILE A 89 -6.03 17.01 0.50
CA ILE A 89 -4.88 16.27 1.05
C ILE A 89 -4.68 16.56 2.55
N CYS A 90 -4.72 15.51 3.39
CA CYS A 90 -4.57 15.65 4.85
C CYS A 90 -3.11 15.49 5.31
N LYS A 91 -2.83 15.80 6.60
CA LYS A 91 -1.49 15.72 7.21
C LYS A 91 -0.84 14.34 7.09
N LYS A 92 -1.61 13.24 7.19
CA LYS A 92 -1.09 11.87 7.10
C LYS A 92 -0.54 11.58 5.71
N LEU A 93 -1.30 11.95 4.67
CA LEU A 93 -0.92 11.81 3.27
C LEU A 93 0.26 12.72 2.91
N ASN A 94 0.25 13.98 3.34
CA ASN A 94 1.35 14.90 3.11
C ASN A 94 2.70 14.38 3.65
N LYS A 95 2.71 13.68 4.78
CA LYS A 95 3.93 13.02 5.29
C LYS A 95 4.35 11.86 4.39
N PHE A 96 3.41 11.01 3.99
CA PHE A 96 3.68 9.84 3.15
C PHE A 96 4.19 10.24 1.76
N PHE A 97 3.62 11.26 1.13
CA PHE A 97 4.02 11.73 -0.20
C PHE A 97 5.42 12.32 -0.27
N LYS A 98 6.03 12.70 0.87
CA LYS A 98 7.45 13.07 0.91
C LYS A 98 8.38 11.88 0.68
N ILE A 99 7.89 10.66 0.94
CA ILE A 99 8.63 9.41 0.81
C ILE A 99 8.22 8.68 -0.48
N ALA A 100 6.94 8.72 -0.82
CA ALA A 100 6.36 8.06 -1.99
C ALA A 100 5.46 9.05 -2.77
N PRO A 101 6.04 10.00 -3.53
CA PRO A 101 5.28 11.03 -4.24
C PRO A 101 4.35 10.47 -5.33
N GLU A 102 4.63 9.28 -5.85
CA GLU A 102 3.84 8.62 -6.90
C GLU A 102 2.40 8.33 -6.44
N GLY A 103 2.22 8.08 -5.13
CA GLY A 103 0.90 7.90 -4.54
C GLY A 103 0.04 9.17 -4.65
N LYS A 104 0.66 10.36 -4.55
CA LYS A 104 -0.03 11.64 -4.75
C LYS A 104 -0.51 11.78 -6.18
N THR A 105 0.36 11.51 -7.15
CA THR A 105 0.00 11.57 -8.57
C THR A 105 -1.20 10.68 -8.87
N THR A 106 -1.16 9.45 -8.38
CA THR A 106 -2.26 8.48 -8.58
C THR A 106 -3.58 8.97 -7.97
N LEU A 107 -3.57 9.49 -6.74
CA LEU A 107 -4.80 9.99 -6.10
C LEU A 107 -5.29 11.30 -6.72
N ASP A 108 -4.39 12.19 -7.16
CA ASP A 108 -4.75 13.42 -7.86
C ASP A 108 -5.44 13.12 -9.20
N GLU A 109 -4.97 12.09 -9.93
CA GLU A 109 -5.60 11.63 -11.17
C GLU A 109 -7.01 11.08 -10.93
N ILE A 110 -7.19 10.24 -9.91
CA ILE A 110 -8.51 9.72 -9.53
C ILE A 110 -9.43 10.88 -9.16
N LYS A 111 -8.97 11.79 -8.29
CA LYS A 111 -9.80 12.91 -7.79
C LYS A 111 -10.25 13.87 -8.89
N LYS A 112 -9.46 14.05 -9.96
CA LYS A 112 -9.87 14.87 -11.12
C LYS A 112 -11.04 14.26 -11.90
N GLY A 113 -11.26 12.95 -11.78
CA GLY A 113 -12.35 12.24 -12.44
C GLY A 113 -13.59 12.04 -11.56
N LEU A 114 -13.58 12.52 -10.31
CA LEU A 114 -14.72 12.51 -9.38
C LEU A 114 -15.49 13.82 -9.47
#